data_AF-A0A0L0UM39-F1
#
_entry.id   AF-A0A0L0UM39-F1
#
_cell.length_a   1.000
_cell.length_b   1.000
_cell.length_c   1.000
_cell.angle_alpha   90.00
_cell.angle_beta   90.00
_cell.angle_gamma   90.00
#
_symmetry.space_group_name_H-M   'P 1'
#
loop_
_entity.id
_entity.type
_entity.pdbx_description
1 polymer ?
#
loop_
_entity_poly.entity_id
_entity_poly.type
_entity_poly.pdbx_seq_one_letter_code
_entity_poly.pdbx_strand_id
1 'polypeptide(L)'
;MPRCVQVLASGFLASSPLEPSAAFSMRLLAYHNYAWHHSNVRMKPFSETQRVFNEERSQFLWNRNMTARRVLSQCLTKAVWLYRDLLGMGLDLVQATLRLTDTQKLAHGTCPACFGPNSRTGLHRLASVSDRLILSLDGNFQLRHHKRAGRQSAPLVTPDIFVHPTELEAVKEYITQQERLHKIAKK
;
A
#
# COMPACT_ATOMS: atom_id res chain seq x y z
N MET A 1 15.07 28.94 -1.12
CA MET A 1 15.02 27.47 -0.89
C MET A 1 15.80 26.78 -2.00
N PRO A 2 16.56 25.70 -1.72
CA PRO A 2 17.24 24.93 -2.75
C PRO A 2 16.21 24.32 -3.72
N ARG A 3 16.51 24.34 -5.02
CA ARG A 3 15.63 23.73 -6.04
C ARG A 3 15.62 22.21 -5.87
N CYS A 4 14.49 21.56 -6.16
CA CYS A 4 14.34 20.11 -5.97
C CYS A 4 15.41 19.27 -6.70
N VAL A 5 15.86 19.73 -7.87
CA VAL A 5 16.96 19.09 -8.63
C VAL A 5 18.29 19.16 -7.87
N GLN A 6 18.57 20.28 -7.20
CA GLN A 6 19.80 20.43 -6.40
C GLN A 6 19.75 19.52 -5.16
N VAL A 7 18.60 19.44 -4.50
CA VAL A 7 18.38 18.53 -3.36
C VAL A 7 18.59 17.07 -3.78
N LEU A 8 18.09 16.69 -4.96
CA LEU A 8 18.29 15.37 -5.55
C LEU A 8 19.76 15.09 -5.85
N ALA A 9 20.48 16.05 -6.44
CA ALA A 9 21.91 15.92 -6.70
C ALA A 9 22.74 15.70 -5.42
N SER A 10 22.27 16.22 -4.28
CA SER A 10 22.87 15.96 -2.96
C SER A 10 22.47 14.62 -2.33
N GLY A 11 21.67 13.79 -3.01
CA GLY A 11 21.23 12.48 -2.52
C GLY A 11 19.98 12.51 -1.65
N PHE A 12 19.18 13.57 -1.74
CA PHE A 12 17.92 13.72 -0.98
C PHE A 12 16.73 13.90 -1.93
N LEU A 13 15.61 13.28 -1.62
CA LEU A 13 14.37 13.46 -2.35
C LEU A 13 13.45 14.43 -1.61
N ALA A 14 13.10 15.52 -2.27
CA ALA A 14 12.14 16.49 -1.76
C ALA A 14 10.74 15.88 -1.62
N SER A 15 10.00 16.22 -0.56
CA SER A 15 8.61 15.78 -0.37
C SER A 15 7.59 16.54 -1.23
N SER A 16 8.01 17.60 -1.91
CA SER A 16 7.20 18.43 -2.80
C SER A 16 8.10 19.02 -3.89
N PRO A 17 7.68 19.00 -5.17
CA PRO A 17 8.49 19.48 -6.29
C PRO A 17 8.51 21.01 -6.45
N LEU A 18 7.53 21.72 -5.89
CA LEU A 18 7.41 23.18 -6.02
C LEU A 18 8.02 23.92 -4.83
N GLU A 19 7.59 23.54 -3.63
CA GLU A 19 8.04 24.13 -2.38
C GLU A 19 8.40 23.00 -1.40
N PRO A 20 9.65 22.51 -1.45
CA PRO A 20 10.09 21.39 -0.63
C PRO A 20 10.21 21.82 0.82
N SER A 21 9.18 21.55 1.62
CA SER A 21 9.23 21.83 3.06
C SER A 21 10.15 20.85 3.80
N ALA A 22 10.33 19.63 3.29
CA ALA A 22 11.22 18.61 3.81
C ALA A 22 11.84 17.82 2.65
N ALA A 23 13.00 17.21 2.92
CA ALA A 23 13.64 16.27 2.01
C ALA A 23 14.17 15.07 2.82
N PHE A 24 14.20 13.91 2.20
CA PHE A 24 14.58 12.65 2.83
C PHE A 24 15.74 12.03 2.07
N SER A 25 16.69 11.43 2.78
CA SER A 25 17.82 10.76 2.13
C SER A 25 17.33 9.63 1.23
N MET A 26 17.87 9.52 0.02
CA MET A 26 17.59 8.40 -0.89
C MET A 26 17.88 7.05 -0.24
N ARG A 27 18.92 6.97 0.61
CA ARG A 27 19.27 5.74 1.35
C ARG A 27 18.19 5.35 2.36
N LEU A 28 17.56 6.33 3.02
CA LEU A 28 16.46 6.07 3.94
C LEU A 28 15.22 5.56 3.20
N LEU A 29 14.93 6.14 2.03
CA LEU A 29 13.80 5.71 1.19
C LEU A 29 14.01 4.30 0.63
N ALA A 30 15.24 4.00 0.19
CA ALA A 30 15.63 2.65 -0.22
C ALA A 30 15.48 1.66 0.93
N TYR A 31 16.00 1.98 2.11
CA TYR A 31 15.85 1.15 3.31
C TYR A 31 14.38 0.91 3.66
N HIS A 32 13.55 1.95 3.67
CA HIS A 32 12.10 1.80 3.87
C HIS A 32 11.49 0.86 2.84
N ASN A 33 11.89 0.97 1.56
CA ASN A 33 11.35 0.11 0.52
C ASN A 33 11.72 -1.36 0.74
N TYR A 34 12.98 -1.66 1.06
CA TYR A 34 13.40 -3.02 1.41
C TYR A 34 12.67 -3.54 2.66
N ALA A 35 12.59 -2.71 3.71
CA ALA A 35 11.90 -3.08 4.93
C ALA A 35 10.41 -3.35 4.68
N TRP A 36 9.76 -2.58 3.80
CA TRP A 36 8.38 -2.84 3.40
C TRP A 36 8.20 -4.13 2.61
N HIS A 37 9.16 -4.50 1.75
CA HIS A 37 9.11 -5.76 0.99
C HIS A 37 9.39 -7.01 1.84
N HIS A 38 10.27 -6.90 2.84
CA HIS A 38 10.75 -8.05 3.62
C HIS A 38 10.18 -8.13 5.04
N SER A 39 9.38 -7.14 5.46
CA SER A 39 8.81 -7.10 6.81
C SER A 39 7.52 -6.27 6.87
N ASN A 40 6.78 -6.37 7.98
CA ASN A 40 5.50 -5.67 8.17
C ASN A 40 5.68 -4.20 8.60
N VAL A 41 6.58 -3.46 7.93
CA VAL A 41 6.83 -2.06 8.25
C VAL A 41 5.69 -1.19 7.72
N ARG A 42 4.93 -0.63 8.66
CA ARG A 42 3.88 0.36 8.38
C ARG A 42 4.47 1.77 8.40
N MET A 43 3.95 2.64 7.54
CA MET A 43 4.43 4.02 7.39
C MET A 43 4.42 4.82 8.72
N LYS A 44 3.34 4.70 9.51
CA LYS A 44 3.21 5.46 10.76
C LYS A 44 4.27 5.05 11.80
N PRO A 45 4.39 3.76 12.20
CA PRO A 45 5.49 3.30 13.05
C PRO A 45 6.87 3.70 12.52
N PHE A 46 7.13 3.52 11.22
CA PHE A 46 8.41 3.88 10.62
C PHE A 46 8.71 5.38 10.75
N SER A 47 7.74 6.24 10.44
CA SER A 47 7.89 7.69 10.58
C SER A 47 8.16 8.11 12.02
N GLU A 48 7.56 7.41 12.99
CA GLU A 48 7.74 7.66 14.41
C GLU A 48 9.11 7.20 14.90
N THR A 49 9.58 6.03 14.46
CA THR A 49 10.94 5.55 14.73
C THR A 49 11.98 6.52 14.19
N GLN A 50 11.80 7.00 12.95
CA GLN A 50 12.70 8.01 12.38
C GLN A 50 12.66 9.32 13.18
N ARG A 51 11.48 9.73 13.65
CA ARG A 51 11.34 10.92 14.49
C ARG A 51 12.16 10.79 15.78
N VAL A 52 11.92 9.73 16.56
CA VAL A 52 12.61 9.48 17.84
C VAL A 52 14.13 9.39 17.64
N PHE A 53 14.57 8.61 16.64
CA PHE A 53 15.99 8.44 16.33
C PHE A 53 16.69 9.76 15.98
N ASN A 54 16.02 10.66 15.26
CA ASN A 54 16.60 11.97 14.92
C ASN A 54 16.58 12.93 16.12
N GLU A 55 15.53 12.94 16.92
CA GLU A 55 15.41 13.82 18.10
C GLU A 55 16.44 13.48 19.20
N GLU A 56 16.89 12.23 19.31
CA GLU A 56 18.00 11.87 20.22
C GLU A 56 19.34 12.48 19.79
N ARG A 57 19.50 12.80 18.51
CA ARG A 57 20.77 13.19 17.90
C ARG A 57 20.78 14.64 17.41
N SER A 58 19.64 15.32 17.47
CA SER A 58 19.43 16.63 16.87
C SER A 58 18.33 17.38 17.61
N GLN A 59 18.28 18.69 17.41
CA GLN A 59 17.23 19.50 18.01
C GLN A 59 15.84 19.10 17.51
N PHE A 60 14.86 19.40 18.35
CA PHE A 60 13.46 19.18 18.07
C PHE A 60 13.02 19.90 16.78
N LEU A 61 12.42 19.17 15.83
CA LEU A 61 11.89 19.75 14.60
C LEU A 61 10.50 20.35 14.84
N TRP A 62 10.47 21.67 14.99
CA TRP A 62 9.24 22.43 15.19
C TRP A 62 8.45 22.61 13.90
N ASN A 63 7.13 22.75 14.04
CA ASN A 63 6.28 23.24 12.96
C ASN A 63 6.62 24.72 12.64
N ARG A 64 6.08 25.24 11.54
CA ARG A 64 6.35 26.62 11.08
C ARG A 64 6.05 27.69 12.15
N ASN A 65 5.09 27.42 13.03
CA ASN A 65 4.63 28.37 14.05
C ASN A 65 5.32 28.17 15.41
N MET A 66 6.26 27.24 15.53
CA MET A 66 6.94 26.88 16.79
C MET A 66 5.98 26.46 17.93
N THR A 67 4.76 26.03 17.61
CA THR A 67 3.75 25.67 18.62
C THR A 67 3.74 24.19 18.94
N ALA A 68 4.12 23.35 17.98
CA ALA A 68 4.01 21.92 18.11
C ALA A 68 5.06 21.19 17.28
N ARG A 69 5.10 19.88 17.51
CA ARG A 69 5.92 18.93 16.79
C ARG A 69 5.63 18.93 15.30
N ARG A 70 6.67 18.98 14.47
CA ARG A 70 6.51 18.86 13.03
C ARG A 70 6.09 17.43 12.68
N VAL A 71 4.92 17.30 12.05
CA VAL A 71 4.43 16.01 11.57
C VAL A 71 5.08 15.69 10.23
N LEU A 72 6.10 14.83 10.26
CA LEU A 72 6.84 14.42 9.05
C LEU A 72 6.18 13.28 8.28
N SER A 73 5.20 12.57 8.86
CA SER A 73 4.58 11.39 8.27
C SER A 73 3.99 11.65 6.88
N GLN A 74 3.32 12.79 6.68
CA GLN A 74 2.77 13.18 5.38
C GLN A 74 3.88 13.47 4.36
N CYS A 75 4.94 14.17 4.77
CA CYS A 75 6.07 14.49 3.90
C CYS A 75 6.84 13.22 3.51
N LEU A 76 7.07 12.33 4.47
CA LEU A 76 7.72 11.04 4.24
C LEU A 76 6.89 10.16 3.31
N THR A 77 5.57 10.12 3.53
CA THR A 77 4.65 9.38 2.65
C THR A 77 4.83 9.86 1.21
N LYS A 78 4.70 11.17 0.96
CA LYS A 78 4.88 11.74 -0.39
C LYS A 78 6.24 11.40 -1.01
N ALA A 79 7.32 11.48 -0.22
CA ALA A 79 8.66 11.12 -0.70
C ALA A 79 8.77 9.62 -1.03
N VAL A 80 8.14 8.73 -0.26
CA VAL A 80 8.11 7.29 -0.54
C VAL A 80 7.32 6.98 -1.81
N TRP A 81 6.18 7.67 -2.04
CA TRP A 81 5.43 7.55 -3.30
C TRP A 81 6.30 7.96 -4.49
N LEU A 82 6.88 9.16 -4.44
CA LEU A 82 7.75 9.66 -5.52
C LEU A 82 8.96 8.75 -5.74
N TYR A 83 9.56 8.22 -4.68
CA TYR A 83 10.67 7.27 -4.78
C TYR A 83 10.26 5.99 -5.53
N ARG A 84 9.07 5.45 -5.26
CA ARG A 84 8.54 4.28 -5.96
C ARG A 84 8.21 4.59 -7.41
N ASP A 85 7.69 5.77 -7.71
CA ASP A 85 7.47 6.23 -9.09
C ASP A 85 8.80 6.33 -9.84
N LEU A 86 9.87 6.83 -9.20
CA LEU A 86 11.22 6.83 -9.76
C LEU A 86 11.75 5.42 -10.04
N LEU A 87 11.48 4.45 -9.16
CA LEU A 87 11.83 3.05 -9.42
C LEU A 87 11.05 2.49 -10.62
N GLY A 88 9.76 2.80 -10.72
CA GLY A 88 8.91 2.40 -11.86
C GLY A 88 9.41 2.98 -13.18
N MET A 89 9.65 4.30 -13.22
CA MET A 89 10.21 4.96 -14.40
C MET A 89 11.60 4.40 -14.78
N GLY A 90 12.42 4.05 -13.79
CA GLY A 90 13.71 3.40 -14.03
C GLY A 90 13.56 2.02 -14.67
N LEU A 91 12.60 1.22 -14.19
CA LEU A 91 12.26 -0.07 -14.79
C LEU A 91 11.76 0.10 -16.22
N ASP A 92 10.82 1.04 -16.45
CA ASP A 92 10.26 1.32 -17.77
C ASP A 92 11.34 1.74 -18.77
N LEU A 93 12.27 2.61 -18.35
CA LEU A 93 13.41 3.03 -19.15
C LEU A 93 14.31 1.85 -19.54
N VAL A 94 14.64 0.97 -18.60
CA VAL A 94 15.44 -0.23 -18.87
C VAL A 94 14.72 -1.16 -19.84
N GLN A 95 13.44 -1.43 -19.62
CA GLN A 95 12.63 -2.30 -20.48
C GLN A 95 12.49 -1.74 -21.91
N ALA A 96 12.30 -0.42 -22.04
CA ALA A 96 12.22 0.26 -23.32
C ALA A 96 13.56 0.24 -24.06
N THR A 97 14.66 0.46 -23.35
CA THR A 97 16.03 0.43 -23.92
C THR A 97 16.39 -0.96 -24.43
N LEU A 98 16.00 -2.01 -23.68
CA LEU A 98 16.22 -3.41 -24.06
C LEU A 98 15.21 -3.92 -25.11
N ARG A 99 14.21 -3.11 -25.49
CA ARG A 99 13.14 -3.45 -26.44
C ARG A 99 12.43 -4.76 -26.08
N LEU A 100 12.16 -4.96 -24.80
CA LEU A 100 11.52 -6.19 -24.33
C LEU A 100 10.10 -6.33 -24.90
N THR A 101 9.75 -7.54 -25.31
CA THR A 101 8.36 -7.89 -25.65
C THR A 101 7.50 -7.89 -24.38
N ASP A 102 6.19 -7.79 -24.54
CA ASP A 102 5.27 -7.81 -23.39
C ASP A 102 5.36 -9.13 -22.60
N THR A 103 5.66 -10.25 -23.29
CA THR A 103 5.93 -11.54 -22.66
C THR A 103 7.20 -11.52 -21.79
N GLN A 104 8.25 -10.84 -22.24
CA GLN A 104 9.50 -10.70 -21.47
C GLN A 104 9.32 -9.76 -20.27
N LYS A 105 8.56 -8.67 -20.43
CA LYS A 105 8.20 -7.77 -19.32
C LYS A 105 7.41 -8.52 -18.25
N LEU A 106 6.42 -9.31 -18.66
CA LEU A 106 5.62 -10.16 -17.77
C LEU A 106 6.51 -11.18 -17.05
N ALA A 107 7.39 -11.87 -17.77
CA ALA A 107 8.31 -12.84 -17.18
C ALA A 107 9.28 -12.22 -16.17
N HIS A 108 9.71 -10.97 -16.40
CA HIS A 108 10.59 -10.25 -15.47
C HIS A 108 9.86 -9.81 -14.20
N GLY A 109 8.63 -9.32 -14.33
CA GLY A 109 7.85 -8.78 -13.21
C GLY A 109 7.10 -9.80 -12.37
N THR A 110 6.98 -11.05 -12.85
CA THR A 110 6.12 -12.04 -12.22
C THR A 110 6.93 -13.24 -11.76
N CYS A 111 6.83 -13.57 -10.47
CA CYS A 111 7.41 -14.81 -9.97
C CYS A 111 6.69 -16.01 -10.62
N PRO A 112 7.39 -16.96 -11.26
CA PRO A 112 6.76 -18.13 -11.86
C PRO A 112 5.90 -18.93 -10.86
N ALA A 113 6.24 -18.91 -9.57
CA ALA A 113 5.45 -19.54 -8.52
C ALA A 113 4.10 -18.82 -8.24
N CYS A 114 3.97 -17.54 -8.59
CA CYS A 114 2.72 -16.78 -8.45
C CYS A 114 1.67 -17.17 -9.51
N PHE A 115 2.07 -17.81 -10.62
CA PHE A 115 1.13 -18.42 -11.57
C PHE A 115 0.58 -19.78 -11.09
N GLY A 116 0.95 -20.17 -9.87
CA GLY A 116 0.60 -21.43 -9.30
C GLY A 116 1.56 -22.55 -9.69
N PRO A 117 1.47 -23.68 -8.97
CA PRO A 117 2.22 -24.89 -9.31
C PRO A 117 2.00 -25.31 -10.77
N ASN A 118 3.09 -25.55 -11.50
CA ASN A 118 2.98 -26.15 -12.83
C ASN A 118 2.51 -27.63 -12.72
N SER A 119 1.84 -28.14 -13.74
CA SER A 119 1.31 -29.52 -13.76
C SER A 119 2.41 -30.60 -13.62
N ARG A 120 3.66 -30.29 -13.97
CA ARG A 120 4.82 -31.18 -13.92
C ARG A 120 5.64 -31.14 -12.60
N THR A 121 5.47 -30.15 -11.73
CA THR A 121 6.28 -29.95 -10.51
C THR A 121 5.47 -29.39 -9.33
N GLY A 122 4.15 -29.34 -9.45
CA GLY A 122 3.26 -28.70 -8.49
C GLY A 122 3.02 -29.47 -7.20
N LEU A 123 2.86 -28.73 -6.09
CA LEU A 123 2.40 -29.27 -4.79
C LEU A 123 1.09 -30.06 -4.88
N HIS A 124 0.27 -29.87 -5.93
CA HIS A 124 -0.97 -30.63 -6.18
C HIS A 124 -0.79 -32.15 -6.27
N ARG A 125 0.44 -32.66 -6.41
CA ARG A 125 0.72 -34.10 -6.36
C ARG A 125 0.89 -34.67 -4.96
N LEU A 126 1.04 -33.83 -3.93
CA LEU A 126 1.02 -34.29 -2.55
C LEU A 126 -0.43 -34.58 -2.16
N ALA A 127 -0.71 -35.82 -1.74
CA ALA A 127 -2.06 -36.23 -1.33
C ALA A 127 -2.65 -35.34 -0.21
N SER A 128 -1.81 -34.64 0.55
CA SER A 128 -2.22 -33.70 1.61
C SER A 128 -2.84 -32.37 1.10
N VAL A 129 -2.61 -32.01 -0.16
CA VAL A 129 -3.05 -30.75 -0.80
C VAL A 129 -3.79 -30.96 -2.13
N SER A 130 -3.99 -32.21 -2.56
CA SER A 130 -4.97 -32.59 -3.59
C SER A 130 -6.37 -32.16 -3.14
N ASP A 131 -7.16 -31.61 -4.07
CA ASP A 131 -8.59 -31.28 -3.86
C ASP A 131 -8.91 -30.24 -2.77
N ARG A 132 -7.93 -29.41 -2.38
CA ARG A 132 -8.18 -28.28 -1.47
C ARG A 132 -8.37 -26.99 -2.25
N LEU A 133 -9.48 -26.29 -1.99
CA LEU A 133 -9.72 -24.93 -2.45
C LEU A 133 -8.65 -24.00 -1.87
N ILE A 134 -7.78 -23.47 -2.73
CA ILE A 134 -6.78 -22.46 -2.35
C ILE A 134 -7.39 -21.08 -2.59
N LEU A 135 -7.80 -20.40 -1.52
CA LEU A 135 -8.23 -19.01 -1.57
C LEU A 135 -7.01 -18.10 -1.34
N SER A 136 -6.42 -17.62 -2.43
CA SER A 136 -5.40 -16.57 -2.38
C SER A 136 -6.08 -15.20 -2.28
N LEU A 137 -6.24 -14.71 -1.06
CA LEU A 137 -6.72 -13.34 -0.81
C LEU A 137 -5.52 -12.38 -0.93
N ASP A 138 -5.54 -11.51 -1.94
CA ASP A 138 -4.61 -10.38 -2.00
C ASP A 138 -4.92 -9.45 -0.81
N GLY A 139 -4.03 -9.47 0.18
CA GLY A 139 -4.11 -8.67 1.40
C GLY A 139 -3.88 -7.17 1.20
N ASN A 140 -3.90 -6.68 -0.04
CA ASN A 140 -3.69 -5.27 -0.37
C ASN A 140 -4.99 -4.46 -0.53
N PHE A 141 -6.15 -5.05 -0.23
CA PHE A 141 -7.35 -4.25 0.04
C PHE A 141 -7.14 -3.47 1.33
N GLN A 142 -6.72 -2.21 1.18
CA GLN A 142 -7.01 -1.22 2.20
C GLN A 142 -8.50 -1.30 2.49
N LEU A 143 -8.86 -1.76 3.70
CA LEU A 143 -10.19 -1.70 4.29
C LEU A 143 -10.65 -0.23 4.51
N ARG A 144 -10.37 0.66 3.56
CA ARG A 144 -10.73 2.08 3.57
C ARG A 144 -11.76 2.33 2.47
N HIS A 145 -13.02 2.16 2.86
CA HIS A 145 -14.22 2.76 2.25
C HIS A 145 -14.33 2.74 0.71
N HIS A 146 -14.78 1.61 0.17
CA HIS A 146 -15.26 1.48 -1.22
C HIS A 146 -16.51 2.32 -1.57
N LYS A 147 -17.18 2.95 -0.59
CA LYS A 147 -18.46 3.66 -0.81
C LYS A 147 -18.41 4.82 -1.83
N ARG A 148 -17.24 5.29 -2.23
CA ARG A 148 -17.08 6.38 -3.23
C ARG A 148 -16.37 5.98 -4.53
N ALA A 149 -15.89 4.74 -4.66
CA ALA A 149 -15.02 4.35 -5.78
C ALA A 149 -15.77 3.97 -7.07
N GLY A 150 -17.10 3.77 -7.02
CA GLY A 150 -17.88 3.28 -8.16
C GLY A 150 -19.05 4.19 -8.54
N ARG A 151 -18.81 5.48 -8.82
CA ARG A 151 -19.88 6.38 -9.28
C ARG A 151 -20.20 6.29 -10.77
N GLN A 152 -19.40 5.55 -11.54
CA GLN A 152 -19.61 5.37 -12.97
C GLN A 152 -19.22 3.96 -13.36
N SER A 153 -20.16 3.02 -13.31
CA SER A 153 -20.05 1.76 -14.02
C SER A 153 -21.46 1.24 -14.28
N ALA A 154 -21.60 0.48 -15.36
CA ALA A 154 -22.80 -0.22 -15.80
C ALA A 154 -23.59 -0.86 -14.62
N PRO A 155 -24.91 -1.10 -14.79
CA PRO A 155 -25.71 -1.77 -13.77
C PRO A 155 -25.00 -3.02 -13.24
N LEU A 156 -24.88 -3.10 -11.91
CA LEU A 156 -24.18 -4.15 -11.20
C LEU A 156 -24.87 -5.50 -11.51
N VAL A 157 -24.25 -6.32 -12.36
CA VAL A 157 -24.66 -7.71 -12.54
C VAL A 157 -24.02 -8.51 -11.42
N THR A 158 -24.82 -8.94 -10.45
CA THR A 158 -24.36 -9.78 -9.33
C THR A 158 -24.55 -11.24 -9.74
N PRO A 159 -23.49 -12.05 -9.92
CA PRO A 159 -23.61 -13.47 -10.23
C PRO A 159 -24.28 -14.26 -9.09
N ASP A 160 -24.98 -15.34 -9.41
CA ASP A 160 -25.77 -16.14 -8.44
C ASP A 160 -24.96 -16.77 -7.30
N ILE A 161 -23.64 -16.87 -7.46
CA ILE A 161 -22.70 -17.32 -6.41
C ILE A 161 -22.56 -16.29 -5.27
N PHE A 162 -22.85 -15.01 -5.52
CA PHE A 162 -22.73 -13.95 -4.53
C PHE A 162 -24.07 -13.66 -3.86
N VAL A 163 -24.02 -13.35 -2.56
CA VAL A 163 -25.18 -12.88 -1.81
C VAL A 163 -25.71 -11.59 -2.43
N HIS A 164 -26.98 -11.59 -2.82
CA HIS A 164 -27.59 -10.44 -3.43
C HIS A 164 -27.71 -9.28 -2.41
N PRO A 165 -27.49 -8.01 -2.79
CA PRO A 165 -27.55 -6.90 -1.85
C PRO A 165 -28.86 -6.81 -1.04
N THR A 166 -29.98 -7.22 -1.62
CA THR A 166 -31.29 -7.26 -0.94
C THR A 166 -31.33 -8.22 0.23
N GLU A 167 -30.67 -9.38 0.12
CA GLU A 167 -30.59 -10.34 1.23
C GLU A 167 -29.75 -9.78 2.38
N LEU A 168 -28.68 -9.05 2.05
CA LEU A 168 -27.87 -8.38 3.05
C LEU A 168 -28.63 -7.29 3.80
N GLU A 169 -29.47 -6.51 3.11
CA GLU A 169 -30.31 -5.50 3.75
C GLU A 169 -31.39 -6.14 4.65
N ALA A 170 -32.03 -7.23 4.22
CA ALA A 170 -32.98 -7.96 5.04
C ALA A 170 -32.34 -8.49 6.34
N VAL A 171 -31.11 -9.01 6.25
CA VAL A 171 -30.34 -9.47 7.42
C VAL A 171 -30.00 -8.29 8.36
N LYS A 172 -29.64 -7.12 7.82
CA LYS A 172 -29.38 -5.93 8.65
C LYS A 172 -30.63 -5.45 9.38
N GLU A 173 -31.77 -5.45 8.72
CA GLU A 173 -33.05 -5.09 9.35
C GLU A 173 -33.40 -6.06 10.46
N TYR A 174 -33.25 -7.36 10.20
CA TYR A 174 -33.43 -8.40 11.21
C TYR A 174 -32.50 -8.20 12.42
N ILE A 175 -31.20 -8.00 12.20
CA ILE A 175 -30.22 -7.74 13.27
C ILE A 175 -30.63 -6.50 14.07
N THR A 176 -30.97 -5.40 13.40
CA THR A 176 -31.39 -4.16 14.05
C THR A 176 -32.64 -4.37 14.90
N GLN A 177 -33.59 -5.19 14.44
CA GLN A 177 -34.78 -5.54 15.18
C GLN A 177 -34.45 -6.39 16.42
N GLN A 178 -33.59 -7.40 16.28
CA GLN A 178 -33.15 -8.23 17.40
C GLN A 178 -32.38 -7.40 18.43
N GLU A 179 -31.50 -6.49 18.00
CA GLU A 179 -30.78 -5.58 18.91
C GLU A 179 -31.72 -4.67 19.70
N ARG A 180 -32.84 -4.23 19.10
CA ARG A 180 -33.86 -3.45 19.80
C ARG A 180 -34.62 -4.29 20.82
N LEU A 181 -35.02 -5.51 20.45
CA LEU A 181 -35.77 -6.43 21.32
C LEU A 181 -34.94 -6.90 22.51
N HIS A 182 -33.65 -7.17 22.30
CA HIS A 182 -32.73 -7.68 23.31
C HIS A 182 -31.91 -6.59 24.00
N LYS A 183 -32.25 -5.31 23.80
CA LYS A 183 -31.57 -4.19 24.44
C LYS A 183 -31.86 -4.20 25.94
N ILE A 184 -30.95 -4.75 26.74
CA ILE A 184 -30.99 -4.63 28.20
C ILE A 184 -30.71 -3.17 28.55
N ALA A 185 -31.70 -2.49 29.14
CA ALA A 185 -31.49 -1.16 29.72
C ALA A 185 -30.46 -1.31 30.85
N LYS A 186 -29.31 -0.66 30.72
CA LYS A 186 -28.34 -0.57 31.80
C LYS A 186 -29.00 0.22 32.95
N LYS A 187 -29.15 -0.44 34.10
CA LYS A 187 -29.43 0.22 35.38
C LYS A 187 -28.26 1.11 35.78
#